data_AF-A0A8E9YP56-F1
#
_entry.id   AF-A0A8E9YP56-F1
#
_cell.length_a   1.000
_cell.length_b   1.000
_cell.length_c   1.000
_cell.angle_alpha   90.00
_cell.angle_beta   90.00
_cell.angle_gamma   90.00
#
_symmetry.space_group_name_H-M   'P 1'
#
loop_
_entity.id
_entity.type
_entity.pdbx_description
1 polymer ?
#
loop_
_entity_poly.entity_id
_entity_poly.type
_entity_poly.pdbx_seq_one_letter_code
_entity_poly.pdbx_strand_id
1 'polypeptide(L)' 'MPYKAKSDLPDNVRNVLPAHAQDIYKEAFNSAWEQYKDKADRRDDASREETAHKVAWAAVKNDYEKGEDDKWHKKK' A
#
# COMPACT_ATOMS: atom_id res chain seq x y z
N MET A 1 -6.78 -9.06 -3.90
CA MET A 1 -6.41 -9.19 -5.34
C MET A 1 -5.44 -8.06 -5.69
N PRO A 2 -4.49 -8.21 -6.63
CA PRO A 2 -3.62 -7.11 -7.02
C PRO A 2 -4.43 -6.01 -7.72
N TYR A 3 -4.04 -4.76 -7.50
CA TYR A 3 -4.68 -3.58 -8.08
C TYR A 3 -4.18 -3.35 -9.50
N LYS A 4 -5.10 -3.25 -10.46
CA LYS A 4 -4.76 -3.02 -11.88
C LYS A 4 -4.58 -1.53 -12.17
N ALA A 5 -5.44 -0.70 -11.59
CA ALA A 5 -5.38 0.75 -11.70
C ALA A 5 -5.38 1.42 -10.33
N LYS A 6 -4.88 2.65 -10.29
CA LYS A 6 -5.00 3.52 -9.12
C LYS A 6 -6.46 3.73 -8.68
N SER A 7 -7.42 3.61 -9.61
CA SER A 7 -8.85 3.69 -9.33
C SER A 7 -9.41 2.48 -8.57
N ASP A 8 -8.73 1.33 -8.63
CA ASP A 8 -9.11 0.13 -7.86
C ASP A 8 -8.66 0.21 -6.40
N LEU A 9 -7.81 1.18 -6.05
CA LEU A 9 -7.37 1.40 -4.68
C LEU A 9 -8.56 1.78 -3.79
N PRO A 10 -8.52 1.43 -2.50
CA PRO A 10 -9.61 1.76 -1.61
C PRO A 10 -9.76 3.29 -1.45
N ASP A 11 -10.98 3.77 -1.26
CA ASP A 11 -11.29 5.21 -1.20
C ASP A 11 -10.46 5.95 -0.14
N ASN A 12 -10.19 5.31 1.00
CA ASN A 12 -9.35 5.89 2.04
C ASN A 12 -7.89 6.11 1.61
N VAL A 13 -7.42 5.39 0.59
CA VAL A 13 -6.09 5.56 -0.03
C VAL A 13 -6.17 6.64 -1.11
N ARG A 14 -7.17 6.56 -2.00
CA ARG A 14 -7.33 7.51 -3.11
C ARG A 14 -7.60 8.94 -2.65
N ASN A 15 -8.33 9.13 -1.56
CA ASN A 15 -8.68 10.45 -1.05
C ASN A 15 -7.57 11.12 -0.24
N VAL A 16 -6.66 10.34 0.37
CA VAL A 16 -5.59 10.88 1.23
C VAL A 16 -4.23 10.94 0.53
N LEU A 17 -4.00 10.07 -0.47
CA LEU A 17 -2.74 9.99 -1.19
C LEU A 17 -2.77 10.81 -2.48
N PRO A 18 -1.72 11.58 -2.78
CA PRO A 18 -1.54 12.16 -4.11
C PRO A 18 -1.32 11.07 -5.17
N ALA A 19 -1.54 11.42 -6.44
CA ALA A 19 -1.53 10.46 -7.55
C ALA A 19 -0.24 9.62 -7.66
N HIS A 20 0.92 10.19 -7.31
CA HIS A 20 2.18 9.45 -7.34
C HIS A 20 2.30 8.47 -6.16
N ALA A 21 1.88 8.86 -4.95
CA ALA A 21 1.82 7.97 -3.79
C ALA A 21 0.84 6.80 -4.01
N GLN A 22 -0.28 7.03 -4.71
CA GLN A 22 -1.20 5.98 -5.12
C GLN A 22 -0.50 4.93 -6.01
N ASP A 23 0.39 5.37 -6.91
CA ASP A 23 1.12 4.46 -7.79
C ASP A 23 2.11 3.60 -6.99
N ILE A 24 2.88 4.22 -6.10
CA ILE A 24 3.78 3.51 -5.16
C ILE A 24 2.99 2.50 -4.33
N TYR A 25 1.84 2.88 -3.80
CA TYR A 25 0.98 2.00 -3.02
C TYR A 25 0.56 0.76 -3.84
N LYS A 26 0.07 0.99 -5.06
CA LYS A 26 -0.37 -0.07 -5.98
C LYS A 26 0.77 -1.02 -6.31
N GLU A 27 1.94 -0.50 -6.67
CA GLU A 27 3.11 -1.32 -7.01
C GLU A 27 3.62 -2.13 -5.82
N ALA A 28 3.76 -1.48 -4.66
CA ALA A 28 4.19 -2.15 -3.44
C ALA A 28 3.19 -3.21 -2.97
N PHE A 29 1.88 -2.94 -3.07
CA PHE A 29 0.83 -3.90 -2.77
C PHE A 29 0.93 -5.11 -3.70
N ASN A 30 1.05 -4.90 -5.01
CA ASN A 30 1.12 -5.97 -6.00
C ASN A 30 2.37 -6.84 -5.80
N SER A 31 3.52 -6.21 -5.56
CA SER A 31 4.77 -6.91 -5.25
C SER A 31 4.66 -7.74 -3.97
N ALA A 32 4.13 -7.16 -2.88
CA ALA A 32 3.90 -7.88 -1.64
C ALA A 32 2.86 -9.00 -1.82
N TRP A 33 1.79 -8.76 -2.58
CA TRP A 33 0.81 -9.76 -2.90
C TRP A 33 1.51 -10.95 -3.57
N GLU A 34 2.32 -10.75 -4.60
CA GLU A 34 3.08 -11.83 -5.25
C GLU A 34 4.06 -12.54 -4.31
N GLN A 35 4.81 -11.81 -3.47
CA GLN A 35 5.72 -12.41 -2.50
C GLN A 35 4.99 -13.31 -1.48
N TYR A 36 3.87 -12.84 -0.91
CA TYR A 36 3.10 -13.58 0.10
C TYR A 36 2.05 -14.53 -0.51
N LYS A 37 2.25 -14.95 -1.76
CA LYS A 37 1.43 -15.97 -2.44
C LYS A 37 1.42 -17.29 -1.66
N ASP A 38 2.60 -17.73 -1.22
CA ASP A 38 2.77 -19.01 -0.56
C ASP A 38 2.44 -18.92 0.94
N LYS A 39 1.66 -19.88 1.46
CA LYS A 39 1.28 -19.94 2.88
C LYS A 39 2.45 -20.33 3.79
N ALA A 40 3.45 -21.04 3.28
CA ALA A 40 4.58 -21.53 4.07
C ALA A 40 5.47 -20.40 4.64
N ASP A 41 5.42 -19.21 4.04
CA ASP A 41 6.16 -18.03 4.50
C ASP A 41 5.36 -17.17 5.52
N ARG A 42 4.13 -17.57 5.85
CA ARG A 42 3.24 -16.82 6.74
C ARG A 42 3.29 -17.38 8.15
N ARG A 43 3.92 -16.62 9.05
CA ARG A 43 4.09 -16.97 10.47
C ARG A 43 2.85 -16.70 11.33
N ASP A 44 1.78 -16.16 10.76
CA ASP A 44 0.65 -15.59 11.50
C ASP A 44 -0.67 -15.73 10.71
N ASP A 45 -1.81 -15.81 11.41
CA ASP A 45 -3.19 -15.88 10.87
C ASP A 45 -3.58 -14.69 9.98
N ALA A 46 -2.74 -13.65 9.89
CA ALA A 46 -2.95 -12.51 9.02
C ALA A 46 -3.14 -12.92 7.54
N SER A 47 -4.19 -12.36 6.94
CA SER A 47 -4.48 -12.61 5.53
C SER A 47 -3.37 -12.01 4.64
N ARG A 48 -3.09 -12.67 3.50
CA ARG A 48 -2.17 -12.16 2.47
C ARG A 48 -2.44 -10.69 2.11
N GLU A 49 -3.72 -10.33 2.09
CA GLU A 49 -4.19 -8.97 1.83
C GLU A 49 -3.76 -7.98 2.91
N GLU A 50 -3.92 -8.32 4.19
CA GLU A 50 -3.50 -7.44 5.29
C GLU A 50 -1.98 -7.19 5.27
N THR A 51 -1.20 -8.24 5.01
CA THR A 51 0.26 -8.10 4.88
C THR A 51 0.63 -7.21 3.69
N ALA A 52 -0.01 -7.42 2.54
CA ALA A 52 0.22 -6.59 1.36
C ALA A 52 -0.15 -5.12 1.60
N HIS A 53 -1.26 -4.85 2.32
CA HIS A 53 -1.64 -3.50 2.73
C HIS A 53 -0.60 -2.86 3.65
N LYS A 54 -0.07 -3.61 4.63
CA LYS A 54 0.98 -3.11 5.53
C LYS A 54 2.24 -2.74 4.77
N VAL A 55 2.70 -3.58 3.83
CA VAL A 55 3.87 -3.32 3.00
C VAL A 55 3.64 -2.10 2.08
N ALA A 56 2.47 -2.01 1.45
CA ALA A 56 2.11 -0.87 0.62
C ALA A 56 2.12 0.46 1.39
N TRP A 57 1.55 0.47 2.59
CA TRP A 57 1.61 1.64 3.47
C TRP A 57 3.03 1.96 3.93
N ALA A 58 3.88 0.96 4.17
CA ALA A 58 5.28 1.18 4.52
C ALA A 58 6.06 1.82 3.35
N ALA A 59 5.82 1.38 2.12
CA ALA A 59 6.43 1.98 0.92
C ALA A 59 6.00 3.44 0.74
N VAL A 60 4.71 3.74 0.91
CA VAL A 60 4.23 5.13 0.89
C VAL A 60 4.87 5.94 2.03
N LYS A 61 4.92 5.40 3.26
CA LYS A 61 5.59 6.05 4.40
C LYS A 61 7.08 6.29 4.20
N ASN A 62 7.71 5.58 3.28
CA ASN A 62 9.13 5.78 2.98
C ASN A 62 9.37 7.09 2.22
N ASP A 63 8.51 7.39 1.23
CA ASP A 63 8.65 8.56 0.35
C ASP A 63 7.68 9.70 0.71
N TYR A 64 6.64 9.41 1.52
CA TYR A 64 5.62 10.34 1.96
C TYR A 64 5.45 10.30 3.48
N GLU A 65 5.01 11.43 4.05
CA GLU A 65 4.66 11.57 5.45
C GLU A 65 3.22 12.10 5.57
N LYS A 66 2.50 11.61 6.58
CA LYS A 66 1.16 12.10 6.87
C LYS A 66 1.29 13.43 7.62
N GLY A 67 0.79 14.50 7.02
CA GLY A 67 0.71 15.82 7.63
C GLY A 67 -0.40 15.92 8.68
N GLU A 68 -0.42 17.04 9.37
CA GLU A 68 -1.44 17.36 10.37
C GLU A 68 -2.85 17.53 9.75
N ASP A 69 -2.93 17.72 8.44
CA ASP A 69 -4.16 17.86 7.66
C ASP A 69 -4.75 16.52 7.18
N ASP A 70 -4.30 15.40 7.75
CA ASP A 70 -4.66 14.03 7.38
C ASP A 70 -4.28 13.62 5.94
N LYS A 71 -3.58 14.47 5.18
CA LYS A 71 -3.06 14.17 3.83
C LYS A 71 -1.60 13.77 3.86
N TRP A 72 -1.18 13.14 2.77
CA TRP A 72 0.19 12.68 2.60
C TRP A 72 1.00 13.63 1.74
N HIS A 73 2.11 14.11 2.28
CA HIS A 73 3.05 15.01 1.64
C HIS A 73 4.34 14.26 1.33
N LYS A 74 4.98 14.57 0.20
CA LYS A 74 6.24 13.93 -0.18
C LYS A 74 7.33 14.34 0.82
N LYS A 75 8.05 13.37 1.37
CA LYS A 75 9.24 13.60 2.19
C LYS A 75 10.30 14.29 1.33
N LYS A 76 10.94 15.29 1.91
CA LYS A 76 11.98 16.08 1.24
C LYS A 76 13.36 15.44 1.37
#